data_AF-A0A6L8BAV3-F1
#
_entry.id   AF-A0A6L8BAV3-F1
#
_cell.length_a   1.000
_cell.length_b   1.000
_cell.length_c   1.000
_cell.angle_alpha   90.00
_cell.angle_beta   90.00
_cell.angle_gamma   90.00
#
_symmetry.space_group_name_H-M   'P 1'
#
loop_
_entity.id
_entity.type
_entity.pdbx_description
1 polymer ?
#
loop_
_entity_poly.entity_id
_entity_poly.type
_entity_poly.pdbx_seq_one_letter_code
_entity_poly.pdbx_strand_id
1 'polypeptide(L)'
;MREHLARVRRSLGNGLTELPDFHGPQYAALMRAELLERRLPSLRRAINATGIVLHTNLGRAPLADEVVEAMEAAARGYSNLEFDLETGERGSRQDHVESLLCRITGAEAALAVNNCAAAVMLALESFAAGCEVIVSRGELVEIGGSFRMP
;
A
#
# COMPACT_ATOMS: atom_id res chain seq x y z
N MET A 1 10.32 -1.92 -26.88
CA MET A 1 11.00 -2.33 -28.12
C MET A 1 11.82 -3.61 -27.97
N ARG A 2 12.85 -3.68 -27.10
CA ARG A 2 13.69 -4.90 -26.94
C ARG A 2 12.89 -6.17 -26.57
N GLU A 3 11.98 -6.07 -25.61
CA GLU A 3 11.11 -7.19 -25.22
C GLU A 3 10.14 -7.61 -26.33
N HIS A 4 9.62 -6.64 -27.09
CA HIS A 4 8.75 -6.91 -28.23
C HIS A 4 9.49 -7.72 -29.30
N LEU A 5 10.68 -7.27 -29.71
CA LEU A 5 11.53 -8.01 -30.66
C LEU A 5 11.95 -9.38 -30.12
N ALA A 6 12.17 -9.51 -28.81
CA ALA A 6 12.43 -10.80 -28.18
C ALA A 6 11.22 -11.75 -28.24
N ARG A 7 9.98 -11.24 -28.12
CA ARG A 7 8.76 -12.03 -28.35
C ARG A 7 8.65 -12.46 -29.80
N VAL A 8 8.83 -11.55 -30.76
CA VAL A 8 8.82 -11.87 -32.20
C VAL A 8 9.86 -12.96 -32.51
N ARG A 9 11.08 -12.83 -31.95
CA ARG A 9 12.13 -13.85 -32.10
C ARG A 9 11.72 -15.21 -31.52
N ARG A 10 11.08 -15.26 -30.34
CA ARG A 10 10.57 -16.52 -29.77
C ARG A 10 9.47 -17.12 -30.64
N SER A 11 8.58 -16.29 -31.18
CA SER A 11 7.50 -16.75 -32.07
C SER A 11 8.03 -17.39 -33.36
N LEU A 12 9.14 -16.88 -33.92
CA LEU A 12 9.83 -17.53 -35.05
C LEU A 12 10.30 -18.95 -34.70
N GLY A 13 10.82 -19.16 -33.48
CA GLY A 13 11.19 -20.49 -32.99
C GLY A 13 10.01 -21.45 -32.79
N ASN A 14 8.78 -20.90 -32.69
CA ASN A 14 7.54 -21.65 -32.47
C ASN A 14 6.68 -21.76 -33.75
N GLY A 15 7.27 -21.56 -34.94
CA GLY A 15 6.60 -21.79 -36.23
C GLY A 15 5.88 -20.58 -36.82
N LEU A 16 6.17 -19.36 -36.37
CA LEU A 16 5.75 -18.15 -37.09
C LEU A 16 6.44 -18.12 -38.47
N THR A 17 5.67 -18.19 -39.55
CA THR A 17 6.17 -18.25 -40.93
C THR A 17 6.24 -16.89 -41.63
N GLU A 18 5.51 -15.89 -41.13
CA GLU A 18 5.49 -14.53 -41.69
C GLU A 18 5.88 -13.48 -40.65
N LEU A 19 6.76 -12.56 -41.05
CA LEU A 19 7.17 -11.44 -40.22
C LEU A 19 6.12 -10.32 -40.28
N PRO A 20 5.89 -9.59 -39.17
CA PRO A 20 5.10 -8.37 -39.22
C PRO A 20 5.73 -7.36 -40.19
N ASP A 21 4.89 -6.59 -40.89
CA ASP A 21 5.37 -5.40 -41.60
C ASP A 21 5.79 -4.33 -40.58
N PHE A 22 7.07 -4.32 -40.24
CA PHE A 22 7.65 -3.41 -39.26
C PHE A 22 7.51 -1.92 -39.62
N HIS A 23 7.26 -1.61 -40.89
CA HIS A 23 7.11 -0.25 -41.39
C HIS A 23 5.63 0.13 -41.63
N GLY A 24 4.73 -0.85 -41.56
CA GLY A 24 3.31 -0.67 -41.80
C GLY A 24 2.61 0.14 -40.70
N PRO A 25 1.56 0.90 -41.05
CA PRO A 25 0.79 1.70 -40.09
C PRO A 25 0.14 0.84 -38.99
N GLN A 26 -0.18 -0.42 -39.31
CA GLN A 26 -0.75 -1.38 -38.35
C GLN A 26 0.25 -1.77 -37.27
N TYR A 27 1.51 -2.03 -37.65
CA TYR A 27 2.57 -2.35 -36.70
C TYR A 27 2.92 -1.14 -35.83
N ALA A 28 2.97 0.06 -36.42
CA ALA A 28 3.14 1.30 -35.67
C ALA A 28 2.02 1.51 -34.62
N ALA A 29 0.76 1.25 -35.00
CA ALA A 29 -0.38 1.33 -34.08
C ALA A 29 -0.28 0.32 -32.93
N LEU A 30 0.09 -0.93 -33.22
CA LEU A 30 0.34 -1.97 -32.21
C LEU A 30 1.47 -1.57 -31.26
N MET A 31 2.57 -1.02 -31.78
CA MET A 31 3.71 -0.60 -30.96
C MET A 31 3.33 0.58 -30.07
N ARG A 32 2.56 1.52 -30.60
CA ARG A 32 2.02 2.63 -29.82
C ARG A 32 1.13 2.13 -28.70
N ALA A 33 0.23 1.17 -28.96
CA ALA A 33 -0.64 0.59 -27.93
C ALA A 33 0.17 -0.10 -26.83
N GLU A 34 1.14 -0.95 -27.19
CA GLU A 34 1.99 -1.64 -26.20
C GLU A 34 2.82 -0.65 -25.37
N LEU A 35 3.35 0.41 -25.98
CA LEU A 35 4.09 1.45 -25.27
C LEU A 35 3.20 2.24 -24.31
N LEU A 36 1.98 2.57 -24.72
CA LEU A 36 1.02 3.27 -23.86
C LEU A 36 0.58 2.40 -22.70
N GLU A 37 0.30 1.12 -22.94
CA GLU A 37 -0.06 0.18 -21.88
C GLU A 37 1.05 0.02 -20.84
N ARG A 38 2.31 -0.11 -21.29
CA ARG A 38 3.48 -0.20 -20.40
C ARG A 38 3.79 1.08 -19.62
N ARG A 39 3.28 2.23 -20.09
CA ARG A 39 3.40 3.52 -19.39
C ARG A 39 2.36 3.69 -18.29
N LEU A 40 1.33 2.84 -18.27
CA LEU A 40 0.35 2.89 -17.18
C LEU A 40 1.02 2.48 -15.86
N PRO A 41 0.69 3.15 -14.75
CA PRO A 41 1.13 2.71 -13.44
C PRO A 41 0.57 1.32 -13.13
N SER A 42 1.33 0.54 -12.37
CA SER A 42 0.88 -0.79 -11.90
C SER A 42 -0.34 -0.67 -10.98
N LEU A 43 -0.37 0.37 -10.13
CA LEU A 43 -1.53 0.74 -9.32
C LEU A 43 -2.49 1.62 -10.13
N ARG A 44 -3.74 1.17 -10.25
CA ARG A 44 -4.80 1.86 -10.98
C ARG A 44 -6.09 1.85 -10.18
N ARG A 45 -6.89 2.90 -10.32
CA ARG A 45 -8.23 2.94 -9.75
C ARG A 45 -9.07 1.78 -10.31
N ALA A 46 -9.82 1.12 -9.43
CA ALA A 46 -10.78 0.08 -9.79
C ALA A 46 -12.20 0.51 -9.40
N ILE A 47 -13.21 -0.04 -10.08
CA ILE A 47 -14.62 0.08 -9.70
C ILE A 47 -14.98 -1.17 -8.91
N ASN A 48 -15.35 -1.01 -7.63
CA ASN A 48 -15.78 -2.13 -6.80
C ASN A 48 -17.27 -2.44 -7.02
N ALA A 49 -17.55 -3.53 -7.72
CA ALA A 49 -18.91 -4.04 -7.96
C ALA A 49 -19.23 -5.31 -7.16
N THR A 50 -18.42 -5.66 -6.15
CA THR A 50 -18.55 -6.91 -5.38
C THR A 50 -19.55 -6.82 -4.22
N GLY A 51 -19.92 -5.60 -3.80
CA GLY A 51 -20.68 -5.35 -2.57
C GLY A 51 -19.85 -5.47 -1.28
N ILE A 52 -18.58 -5.87 -1.34
CA ILE A 52 -17.68 -5.94 -0.18
C ILE A 52 -17.13 -4.54 0.09
N VAL A 53 -17.50 -3.94 1.22
CA VAL A 53 -17.06 -2.59 1.61
C VAL A 53 -15.55 -2.57 1.93
N LEU A 54 -15.09 -3.39 2.87
CA LEU A 54 -13.67 -3.51 3.23
C LEU A 54 -12.99 -4.59 2.41
N HIS A 55 -12.81 -4.33 1.11
CA HIS A 55 -12.22 -5.30 0.21
C HIS A 55 -10.69 -5.29 0.31
N THR A 56 -10.11 -6.33 0.94
CA THR A 56 -8.66 -6.44 1.18
C THR A 56 -7.82 -6.31 -0.09
N ASN A 57 -8.20 -7.01 -1.16
CA ASN A 57 -7.46 -6.97 -2.44
C ASN A 57 -7.61 -5.64 -3.20
N LEU A 58 -8.64 -4.83 -2.92
CA LEU A 58 -8.86 -3.53 -3.56
C LEU A 58 -8.40 -2.35 -2.69
N GLY A 59 -7.68 -2.62 -1.59
CA GLY A 59 -7.08 -1.57 -0.76
C GLY A 59 -7.90 -1.16 0.47
N ARG A 60 -8.89 -1.95 0.90
CA ARG A 60 -9.70 -1.72 2.10
C ARG A 60 -10.55 -0.45 1.98
N ALA A 61 -10.48 0.46 2.96
CA ALA A 61 -11.33 1.64 3.03
C ALA A 61 -10.82 2.72 2.07
N PRO A 62 -11.67 3.21 1.13
CA PRO A 62 -11.35 4.43 0.40
C PRO A 62 -11.35 5.64 1.34
N LEU A 63 -10.58 6.66 0.99
CA LEU A 63 -10.48 7.90 1.75
C LEU A 63 -11.53 8.91 1.24
N ALA A 64 -12.05 9.74 2.15
CA ALA A 64 -12.88 10.89 1.80
C ALA A 64 -12.02 11.99 1.17
N ASP A 65 -12.64 12.85 0.35
CA ASP A 65 -11.92 13.89 -0.40
C ASP A 65 -11.17 14.84 0.54
N GLU A 66 -11.77 15.20 1.67
CA GLU A 66 -11.15 16.09 2.68
C GLU A 66 -9.87 15.48 3.28
N VAL A 67 -9.81 14.15 3.39
CA VAL A 67 -8.61 13.45 3.88
C VAL A 67 -7.52 13.45 2.82
N VAL A 68 -7.88 13.26 1.56
CA VAL A 68 -6.93 13.31 0.43
C VAL A 68 -6.33 14.71 0.31
N GLU A 69 -7.15 15.76 0.43
CA GLU A 69 -6.70 17.15 0.41
C GLU A 69 -5.73 17.45 1.56
N ALA A 70 -6.02 16.99 2.78
CA ALA A 70 -5.12 17.16 3.93
C ALA A 70 -3.78 16.42 3.74
N MET A 71 -3.81 15.19 3.20
CA MET A 71 -2.60 14.43 2.88
C MET A 71 -1.77 15.12 1.80
N GLU A 72 -2.40 15.66 0.76
CA GLU A 72 -1.73 16.40 -0.30
C GLU A 72 -1.08 17.68 0.24
N ALA A 73 -1.78 18.43 1.09
CA ALA A 73 -1.25 19.62 1.74
C ALA A 73 0.01 19.30 2.58
N ALA A 74 -0.04 18.23 3.38
CA ALA A 74 1.08 17.79 4.20
C ALA A 74 2.27 17.24 3.38
N ALA A 75 2.02 16.64 2.21
CA ALA A 75 3.03 16.02 1.37
C ALA A 75 3.68 16.98 0.36
N ARG A 76 3.00 18.08 -0.02
CA ARG A 76 3.47 19.01 -1.05
C ARG A 76 4.72 19.79 -0.65
N GLY A 77 4.97 19.97 0.65
CA GLY A 77 6.09 20.74 1.17
C GLY A 77 6.60 20.22 2.51
N TYR A 78 7.38 21.06 3.20
CA TYR A 78 7.77 20.78 4.58
C TYR A 78 6.57 20.91 5.52
N SER A 79 6.58 20.11 6.58
CA SER A 79 5.59 20.16 7.66
C SER A 79 6.28 20.06 9.01
N ASN A 80 5.54 20.37 10.07
CA ASN A 80 5.98 20.26 11.45
C ASN A 80 5.93 18.82 11.98
N LEU A 81 6.19 17.83 11.11
CA LEU A 81 6.04 16.40 11.40
C LEU A 81 6.80 15.95 12.66
N GLU A 82 8.02 16.48 12.86
CA GLU A 82 8.84 16.24 14.07
C GLU A 82 9.39 17.56 14.63
N PHE A 83 8.63 18.65 14.49
CA PHE A 83 9.04 19.98 14.94
C PHE A 83 7.94 20.64 15.75
N ASP A 84 8.25 21.04 16.97
CA ASP A 84 7.32 21.73 17.84
C ASP A 84 7.37 23.23 17.55
N LEU A 85 6.21 23.82 17.24
CA LEU A 85 6.11 25.23 16.86
C LEU A 85 6.13 26.18 18.07
N GLU A 86 5.80 25.70 19.26
CA GLU A 86 5.81 26.49 20.50
C GLU A 86 7.23 26.58 21.06
N THR A 87 7.95 25.46 21.08
CA THR A 87 9.32 25.41 21.64
C THR A 87 10.40 25.70 20.59
N GLY A 88 10.12 25.45 19.31
CA GLY A 88 11.10 25.56 18.23
C GLY A 88 12.12 24.43 18.21
N GLU A 89 11.84 23.33 18.92
CA GLU A 89 12.72 22.17 19.04
C GLU A 89 12.17 20.94 18.29
N ARG A 90 12.96 19.86 18.27
CA ARG A 90 12.51 18.59 17.72
C ARG A 90 11.43 17.98 18.62
N GLY A 91 10.25 17.72 18.05
CA GLY A 91 9.13 17.04 18.71
C GLY A 91 8.91 15.61 18.21
N SER A 92 7.97 14.90 18.83
CA SER A 92 7.58 13.56 18.40
C SER A 92 6.42 13.64 17.40
N ARG A 93 6.51 12.86 16.32
CA ARG A 93 5.39 12.74 15.36
C ARG A 93 4.12 12.14 15.96
N GLN A 94 4.25 11.45 17.11
CA GLN A 94 3.11 10.80 17.78
C GLN A 94 2.20 11.83 18.44
N ASP A 95 2.72 12.99 18.83
CA ASP A 95 1.99 14.04 19.55
C ASP A 95 0.76 14.51 18.74
N HIS A 96 0.89 14.52 17.41
CA HIS A 96 -0.20 14.88 16.47
C HIS A 96 -1.39 13.92 16.50
N VAL A 97 -1.19 12.65 16.88
CA VAL A 97 -2.23 11.61 16.86
C VAL A 97 -2.63 11.10 18.24
N GLU A 98 -1.73 11.14 19.22
CA GLU A 98 -1.97 10.64 20.56
C GLU A 98 -3.15 11.33 21.23
N SER A 99 -3.17 12.66 21.22
CA SER A 99 -4.27 13.44 21.84
C SER A 99 -5.64 13.11 21.23
N LEU A 100 -5.69 12.88 19.91
CA LEU A 100 -6.91 12.49 19.21
C LEU A 100 -7.37 11.10 19.63
N LEU A 101 -6.44 10.14 19.71
CA LEU A 101 -6.70 8.76 20.11
C LEU A 101 -7.15 8.67 21.58
N CYS A 102 -6.47 9.36 22.50
CA CYS A 102 -6.87 9.41 23.90
C CYS A 102 -8.25 10.02 24.07
N ARG A 103 -8.58 11.07 23.30
CA ARG A 103 -9.91 11.72 23.36
C ARG A 103 -11.05 10.80 22.92
N ILE A 104 -10.84 9.95 21.90
CA ILE A 104 -11.90 9.04 21.41
C ILE A 104 -11.99 7.73 22.20
N THR A 105 -10.91 7.31 22.84
CA THR A 105 -10.85 6.03 23.58
C THR A 105 -10.99 6.19 25.10
N GLY A 106 -10.65 7.36 25.64
CA GLY A 106 -10.51 7.59 27.08
C GLY A 106 -9.24 6.99 27.69
N ALA A 107 -8.29 6.51 26.88
CA ALA A 107 -7.01 5.99 27.36
C ALA A 107 -6.10 7.09 27.92
N GLU A 108 -5.20 6.71 28.82
CA GLU A 108 -4.22 7.62 29.44
C GLU A 108 -3.12 8.06 28.46
N ALA A 109 -2.76 7.19 27.52
CA ALA A 109 -1.75 7.41 26.49
C ALA A 109 -2.07 6.58 25.24
N ALA A 110 -1.52 6.95 24.09
CA ALA A 110 -1.75 6.23 22.83
C ALA A 110 -0.57 6.32 21.86
N LEU A 111 -0.35 5.24 21.11
CA LEU A 111 0.70 5.15 20.10
C LEU A 111 0.15 4.62 18.77
N ALA A 112 0.49 5.28 17.66
CA ALA A 112 0.20 4.79 16.32
C ALA A 112 1.46 4.16 15.70
N VAL A 113 1.32 2.92 15.24
CA VAL A 113 2.36 2.19 14.51
C VAL A 113 1.86 1.82 13.11
N ASN A 114 2.75 1.27 12.28
CA ASN A 114 2.48 0.99 10.86
C ASN A 114 1.16 0.24 10.60
N ASN A 115 0.87 -0.81 11.37
CA ASN A 115 -0.39 -1.56 11.29
C ASN A 115 -0.62 -2.38 12.58
N CYS A 116 -1.79 -3.02 12.69
CA CYS A 116 -2.14 -3.84 13.87
C CYS A 116 -1.20 -5.03 14.10
N ALA A 117 -0.66 -5.64 13.04
CA ALA A 117 0.33 -6.72 13.15
C ALA A 117 1.60 -6.26 13.88
N ALA A 118 2.14 -5.10 13.49
CA ALA A 118 3.26 -4.47 14.17
C ALA A 118 2.92 -4.08 15.61
N ALA A 119 1.67 -3.63 15.87
CA ALA A 119 1.23 -3.29 17.23
C ALA A 119 1.24 -4.50 18.16
N VAL A 120 0.75 -5.66 17.69
CA VAL A 120 0.76 -6.91 18.48
C VAL A 120 2.20 -7.35 18.75
N MET A 121 3.06 -7.36 17.73
CA MET A 121 4.47 -7.71 17.91
C MET A 121 5.16 -6.77 18.89
N LEU A 122 4.95 -5.45 18.77
CA LEU A 122 5.53 -4.46 19.67
C LEU A 122 5.05 -4.66 21.12
N ALA A 123 3.76 -4.93 21.32
CA ALA A 123 3.21 -5.16 22.65
C ALA A 123 3.80 -6.42 23.29
N LEU A 124 3.86 -7.53 22.55
CA LEU A 124 4.42 -8.79 23.07
C LEU A 124 5.91 -8.67 23.39
N GLU A 125 6.68 -8.03 22.51
CA GLU A 125 8.11 -7.80 22.76
C GLU A 125 8.34 -6.87 23.96
N SER A 126 7.54 -5.80 24.09
CA SER A 126 7.74 -4.83 25.17
C SER A 126 7.34 -5.37 26.55
N PHE A 127 6.27 -6.17 26.62
CA PHE A 127 5.68 -6.58 27.90
C PHE A 127 5.91 -8.05 28.27
N ALA A 128 6.30 -8.91 27.33
CA ALA A 128 6.41 -10.34 27.54
C ALA A 128 7.64 -10.98 26.85
N ALA A 129 8.66 -10.19 26.50
CA ALA A 129 9.90 -10.73 25.95
C ALA A 129 10.51 -11.79 26.87
N GLY A 130 10.71 -13.00 26.31
CA GLY A 130 11.24 -14.15 27.05
C GLY A 130 10.27 -14.78 28.05
N CYS A 131 9.02 -14.34 28.11
CA CYS A 131 7.97 -14.90 28.96
C CYS A 131 6.90 -15.63 28.14
N GLU A 132 6.07 -16.42 28.82
CA GLU A 132 4.92 -17.05 28.21
C GLU A 132 3.72 -16.09 28.16
N VAL A 133 2.98 -16.11 27.05
CA VAL A 133 1.73 -15.35 26.88
C VAL A 133 0.60 -16.36 26.67
N ILE A 134 -0.45 -16.21 27.49
CA ILE A 134 -1.63 -17.10 27.43
C ILE A 134 -2.59 -16.57 26.37
N VAL A 135 -2.94 -17.42 25.41
CA VAL A 135 -3.91 -17.12 24.34
C VAL A 135 -4.84 -18.32 24.13
N SER A 136 -6.12 -18.07 23.83
CA SER A 136 -7.03 -19.15 23.47
C SER A 136 -6.60 -19.78 22.14
N ARG A 137 -6.67 -21.10 22.02
CA ARG A 137 -6.41 -21.78 20.73
C ARG A 137 -7.33 -21.27 19.61
N GLY A 138 -8.54 -20.81 19.94
CA GLY A 138 -9.48 -20.24 18.96
C GLY A 138 -9.11 -18.82 18.49
N GLU A 139 -8.20 -18.15 19.19
CA GLU A 139 -7.74 -16.80 18.86
C GLU A 139 -6.44 -16.80 18.05
N LEU A 140 -5.85 -17.97 17.82
CA LEU A 140 -4.73 -18.19 16.90
C LEU A 140 -5.21 -18.07 15.44
N VAL A 141 -5.46 -16.84 15.01
CA VAL A 141 -6.05 -16.51 13.72
C VAL A 141 -4.99 -16.25 12.65
N GLU A 142 -5.34 -16.61 11.41
CA GLU A 142 -4.58 -16.25 10.22
C GLU A 142 -5.35 -15.17 9.44
N ILE A 143 -4.72 -14.01 9.22
CA ILE A 143 -5.33 -12.88 8.52
C ILE A 143 -4.59 -12.65 7.21
N GLY A 144 -5.33 -12.61 6.09
CA GLY A 144 -4.77 -12.28 4.78
C GLY A 144 -3.95 -13.39 4.11
N GLY A 145 -4.07 -14.64 4.57
CA GLY A 145 -3.54 -15.85 3.90
C GLY A 145 -2.05 -16.15 4.14
N SER A 146 -1.37 -15.36 4.97
CA SER A 146 0.03 -15.63 5.34
C SER A 146 0.48 -15.01 6.66
N PHE A 147 -0.27 -14.07 7.23
CA PHE A 147 0.08 -13.47 8.51
C PHE A 147 -0.62 -14.21 9.65
N ARG A 148 0.18 -14.85 10.50
CA ARG A 148 -0.27 -15.51 11.72
C ARG A 148 0.02 -14.61 12.90
N MET A 149 -1.04 -14.18 13.59
CA MET A 149 -0.89 -13.57 14.91
C MET A 149 -0.49 -14.70 15.89
N PRO A 150 0.54 -14.49 16.74
CA PRO A 150 0.83 -15.40 17.84
C PRO A 150 -0.27 -15.38 18.91
#